data_AF-A0A1M6B1Y8-F1
#
_entry.id   AF-A0A1M6B1Y8-F1
#
_cell.length_a   1.000
_cell.length_b   1.000
_cell.length_c   1.000
_cell.angle_alpha   90.00
_cell.angle_beta   90.00
_cell.angle_gamma   90.00
#
_symmetry.space_group_name_H-M   'P 1'
#
loop_
_entity.id
_entity.type
_entity.pdbx_description
1 polymer ?
#
loop_
_entity_poly.entity_id
_entity_poly.type
_entity_poly.pdbx_seq_one_letter_code
_entity_poly.pdbx_strand_id
1 'polypeptide(L)' 'MIINHNMNAMNASRQMEANNVAAGKSIEKLSSGLRINKAGDDAAGLAISEKMRGQIRGLQQASRNA' A
#
# COMPACT_ATOMS: atom_id res chain seq x y z
N MET A 1 -33.62 -11.01 -25.31
CA MET A 1 -33.18 -9.75 -24.67
C MET A 1 -33.72 -9.76 -23.25
N ILE A 2 -32.87 -9.86 -22.23
CA ILE A 2 -33.33 -9.96 -20.83
C ILE A 2 -33.29 -8.56 -20.23
N ILE A 3 -34.44 -7.99 -19.88
CA ILE A 3 -34.58 -6.60 -19.39
C ILE A 3 -34.25 -6.49 -17.89
N ASN A 4 -34.35 -7.58 -17.13
CA ASN A 4 -34.19 -7.58 -15.66
C ASN A 4 -32.76 -7.38 -15.15
N HIS A 5 -31.75 -7.65 -15.97
CA HIS A 5 -30.35 -7.50 -15.56
C HIS A 5 -29.54 -6.83 -16.67
N ASN A 6 -28.79 -5.79 -16.30
CA ASN A 6 -27.88 -5.11 -17.20
C ASN A 6 -26.45 -5.55 -16.90
N MET A 7 -26.03 -6.63 -17.56
CA MET A 7 -24.69 -7.22 -17.40
C MET A 7 -23.56 -6.23 -17.71
N ASN A 8 -23.77 -5.33 -18.70
CA ASN A 8 -22.79 -4.31 -19.06
C ASN A 8 -22.64 -3.26 -17.96
N ALA A 9 -23.75 -2.79 -17.39
CA ALA A 9 -23.72 -1.86 -16.25
C ALA A 9 -23.08 -2.51 -15.02
N MET A 10 -23.38 -3.78 -14.72
CA MET A 10 -22.73 -4.51 -13.62
C MET A 10 -21.23 -4.68 -13.84
N ASN A 11 -20.79 -4.98 -15.06
CA ASN A 11 -19.36 -5.08 -15.37
C ASN A 11 -18.67 -3.71 -15.22
N ALA A 12 -19.25 -2.65 -15.78
CA ALA A 12 -18.74 -1.29 -15.63
C ALA A 12 -18.63 -0.87 -14.16
N SER A 13 -19.62 -1.20 -13.32
CA SER A 13 -19.58 -0.93 -11.89
C SER A 13 -18.45 -1.69 -11.17
N ARG A 14 -18.23 -2.96 -11.51
CA ARG A 14 -17.12 -3.74 -10.93
C ARG A 14 -15.75 -3.17 -11.31
N GLN A 15 -15.59 -2.76 -12.58
CA GLN A 15 -14.35 -2.13 -13.04
C GLN A 15 -14.14 -0.77 -12.38
N MET A 16 -15.21 0.02 -12.20
CA MET A 16 -15.15 1.29 -11.49
C MET A 16 -14.72 1.11 -10.03
N GLU A 17 -15.26 0.10 -9.34
CA GLU A 17 -14.89 -0.22 -7.96
C GLU A 17 -13.41 -0.62 -7.85
N ALA A 18 -12.93 -1.49 -8.75
CA ALA A 18 -11.52 -1.87 -8.81
C ALA A 18 -10.60 -0.65 -9.05
N ASN A 19 -11.00 0.25 -9.95
CA ASN A 19 -10.25 1.48 -10.24
C ASN A 19 -10.23 2.42 -9.02
N ASN A 20 -11.35 2.57 -8.31
CA ASN A 20 -11.43 3.39 -7.10
C ASN A 20 -10.52 2.82 -5.99
N VAL A 21 -10.49 1.50 -5.80
CA VAL A 21 -9.58 0.86 -4.83
C VAL A 21 -8.12 1.09 -5.21
N ALA A 22 -7.78 0.97 -6.49
CA ALA A 22 -6.42 1.22 -6.97
C ALA A 22 -6.01 2.70 -6.79
N ALA A 23 -6.89 3.64 -7.12
CA ALA A 23 -6.67 5.06 -6.91
C ALA A 23 -6.49 5.39 -5.42
N GLY A 24 -7.31 4.83 -4.55
CA GLY A 24 -7.19 4.99 -3.09
C GLY A 24 -5.84 4.51 -2.56
N LYS A 25 -5.35 3.35 -3.00
CA LYS A 25 -4.01 2.85 -2.65
C LYS A 25 -2.89 3.77 -3.15
N SER A 26 -3.02 4.34 -4.34
CA SER A 26 -2.04 5.29 -4.87
C SER A 26 -2.00 6.57 -4.05
N ILE A 27 -3.17 7.10 -3.68
CA ILE A 27 -3.29 8.28 -2.82
C ILE A 27 -2.67 8.02 -1.44
N GLU A 28 -2.90 6.84 -0.86
CA GLU A 28 -2.30 6.44 0.43
C GLU A 28 -0.76 6.48 0.39
N LYS A 29 -0.15 5.98 -0.69
CA LYS A 29 1.31 6.00 -0.88
C LYS A 29 1.86 7.40 -1.14
N LEU A 30 1.13 8.21 -1.91
CA LEU A 30 1.50 9.60 -2.15
C LEU A 30 1.44 10.42 -0.86
N SER A 31 0.40 10.22 -0.04
CA SER A 31 0.21 10.95 1.21
C SER A 31 1.21 10.55 2.29
N SER A 32 1.64 9.29 2.35
CA SER A 32 2.66 8.86 3.32
C SER A 32 4.09 9.14 2.85
N GLY A 33 4.29 9.27 1.53
CA GLY A 33 5.61 9.31 0.91
C GLY A 33 6.36 7.98 0.96
N LEU A 34 5.72 6.91 1.43
CA LEU A 34 6.32 5.58 1.56
C LEU A 34 5.77 4.64 0.50
N ARG A 35 6.66 3.86 -0.11
CA ARG A 35 6.27 2.81 -1.08
C ARG A 35 5.48 1.67 -0.42
N ILE A 36 5.82 1.34 0.82
CA ILE A 36 5.25 0.25 1.61
C ILE A 36 4.62 0.86 2.86
N ASN A 37 3.28 0.86 2.94
CA ASN A 37 2.55 1.38 4.09
C ASN A 37 2.03 0.28 5.02
N LYS A 38 1.72 -0.89 4.44
CA LYS A 38 1.18 -2.05 5.16
C LYS A 38 1.87 -3.34 4.73
N ALA A 39 1.82 -4.35 5.60
CA ALA A 39 2.38 -5.67 5.30
C ALA A 39 1.77 -6.32 4.05
N GLY A 40 0.52 -5.98 3.71
CA GLY A 40 -0.14 -6.44 2.49
C GLY A 40 0.42 -5.85 1.19
N ASP A 41 1.20 -4.76 1.25
CA ASP A 41 1.87 -4.20 0.07
C ASP A 41 3.17 -4.96 -0.25
N ASP A 42 3.97 -5.27 0.78
CA ASP A 42 5.24 -5.99 0.69
C ASP A 42 5.70 -6.43 2.09
N ALA A 43 5.34 -7.65 2.51
CA ALA A 43 5.64 -8.12 3.86
C ALA A 43 7.15 -8.27 4.10
N ALA A 44 7.89 -8.79 3.12
CA ALA A 44 9.33 -8.98 3.23
C ALA A 44 10.06 -7.63 3.20
N GLY A 45 9.69 -6.73 2.30
CA GLY A 45 10.22 -5.38 2.22
C GLY A 45 9.96 -4.57 3.49
N LEU A 46 8.77 -4.70 4.08
CA LEU A 46 8.45 -4.06 5.36
C LEU A 46 9.36 -4.58 6.48
N ALA A 47 9.49 -5.91 6.62
CA ALA A 47 10.33 -6.51 7.64
C ALA A 47 11.81 -6.10 7.52
N ILE A 48 12.34 -6.05 6.30
CA ILE A 48 13.71 -5.58 6.04
C ILE A 48 13.83 -4.10 6.38
N SER A 49 12.84 -3.26 6.01
CA SER A 49 12.86 -1.82 6.30
C SER A 49 12.88 -1.53 7.80
N GLU A 50 12.12 -2.30 8.59
CA GLU A 50 12.10 -2.17 10.05
C GLU A 50 13.40 -2.67 10.68
N LYS A 51 13.96 -3.78 10.18
CA LYS A 51 15.29 -4.24 10.60
C LYS A 51 16.36 -3.16 10.37
N MET A 52 16.38 -2.55 9.20
CA MET A 52 17.30 -1.46 8.88
C MET A 52 17.08 -0.23 9.76
N ARG A 53 15.82 0.16 10.00
CA ARG A 53 15.47 1.26 10.91
C ARG A 53 16.00 1.00 12.33
N GLY A 54 15.91 -0.24 12.81
CA GLY A 54 16.50 -0.67 14.07
C GLY A 54 18.02 -0.57 14.09
N GLN A 55 18.69 -1.05 13.03
CA GLN A 55 20.15 -0.93 12.89
C GLN A 55 20.62 0.52 12.87
N ILE A 56 19.96 1.40 12.12
CA ILE A 56 20.31 2.83 12.06
C ILE A 56 20.20 3.47 13.45
N ARG A 57 19.10 3.21 14.18
CA ARG A 57 18.94 3.72 15.56
C ARG A 57 20.03 3.20 16.49
N GLY A 58 20.38 1.91 16.38
CA GLY A 58 21.46 1.30 17.16
C GLY A 58 22.81 1.96 16.88
N LEU A 59 23.14 2.18 15.60
CA LEU A 59 24.37 2.86 15.18
C LEU A 59 24.41 4.33 15.66
N GLN A 60 23.29 5.06 15.56
CA GLN A 60 23.19 6.43 16.09
C GLN A 60 23.41 6.47 17.60
N GLN A 61 22.89 5.50 18.35
CA GLN A 61 23.14 5.43 19.79
C GLN A 61 24.60 5.10 20.09
N ALA A 62 25.19 4.14 19.38
CA ALA A 62 26.60 3.81 19.53
C ALA A 62 27.49 5.04 19.27
N SER A 63 27.19 5.82 18.24
CA SER A 63 27.89 7.07 17.93
C SER A 63 27.73 8.15 18.99
N ARG A 64 26.60 8.20 19.70
CA ARG A 64 26.38 9.16 20.81
C ARG A 64 27.07 8.74 22.10
N ASN A 65 27.32 7.45 22.26
CA ASN A 65 27.97 6.89 23.45
C ASN A 65 29.51 6.89 23.35
N ALA A 66 30.07 7.14 22.16
CA ALA A 66 31.51 7.30 21.92
C ALA A 66 31.92 8.76 22.15
#